data_AF-A0A5N5EGE8-F1
#
_entry.id   AF-A0A5N5EGE8-F1
#
_cell.length_a   1.000
_cell.length_b   1.000
_cell.length_c   1.000
_cell.angle_alpha   90.00
_cell.angle_beta   90.00
_cell.angle_gamma   90.00
#
_symmetry.space_group_name_H-M   'P 1'
#
loop_
_entity.id
_entity.type
_entity.pdbx_description
1 polymer ?
#
loop_
_entity_poly.entity_id
_entity_poly.type
_entity_poly.pdbx_seq_one_letter_code
_entity_poly.pdbx_strand_id
1 'polypeptide(L)'
;MERRGADWSDQEWLDETRRIRQALAALGDHLPSCLPDEPGACGQSARSHYASYCAQLKARAQVRIERDLPEPDARITATVVYDSHLQRMRTRLR
;
A
#
# COMPACT_ATOMS: atom_id res chain seq x y z
N MET A 1 -12.26 -13.14 18.36
CA MET A 1 -11.63 -11.82 18.54
C MET A 1 -11.74 -11.07 17.23
N GLU A 2 -12.58 -10.04 17.19
CA GLU A 2 -12.73 -9.16 16.03
C GLU A 2 -11.43 -8.42 15.77
N ARG A 3 -10.97 -8.44 14.52
CA ARG A 3 -9.89 -7.56 14.08
C ARG A 3 -10.47 -6.14 14.09
N ARG A 4 -10.15 -5.31 15.08
CA ARG A 4 -10.46 -3.88 14.97
C ARG A 4 -9.64 -3.31 13.82
N GLY A 5 -10.31 -2.78 12.80
CA GLY A 5 -9.67 -1.93 11.80
C GLY A 5 -9.06 -0.69 12.47
N ALA A 6 -8.24 0.05 11.74
CA ALA A 6 -7.70 1.31 12.25
C ALA A 6 -8.86 2.26 12.61
N ASP A 7 -8.84 2.80 13.83
CA ASP A 7 -9.79 3.81 14.32
C ASP A 7 -9.37 5.21 13.85
N TRP A 8 -9.14 5.32 12.54
CA TRP A 8 -8.76 6.57 11.90
C TRP A 8 -10.01 7.37 11.51
N SER A 9 -9.95 8.66 11.78
CA SER A 9 -10.88 9.66 11.25
C SER A 9 -10.86 9.65 9.72
N ASP A 10 -11.91 10.19 9.10
CA ASP A 10 -12.00 10.24 7.63
C ASP A 10 -10.87 11.09 7.01
N GLN A 11 -10.42 12.13 7.72
CA GLN A 11 -9.27 12.94 7.32
C GLN A 11 -7.95 12.14 7.36
N GLU A 12 -7.73 11.34 8.41
CA GLU A 12 -6.54 10.48 8.50
C GLU A 12 -6.52 9.42 7.38
N TRP A 13 -7.68 8.84 7.06
CA TRP A 13 -7.80 7.95 5.90
C TRP A 13 -7.43 8.66 4.60
N LEU A 14 -7.92 9.88 4.37
CA LEU A 14 -7.58 10.67 3.19
C LEU A 14 -6.08 10.94 3.10
N ASP A 15 -5.48 11.41 4.20
CA ASP A 15 -4.07 11.79 4.22
C ASP A 15 -3.14 10.59 4.02
N GLU A 16 -3.44 9.46 4.65
CA GLU A 16 -2.66 8.24 4.43
C GLU A 16 -2.83 7.73 2.99
N THR A 17 -4.04 7.78 2.44
CA THR A 17 -4.28 7.36 1.05
C THR A 17 -3.53 8.25 0.06
N ARG A 18 -3.43 9.56 0.33
CA ARG A 18 -2.59 10.48 -0.46
C ARG A 18 -1.12 10.12 -0.38
N ARG A 19 -0.61 9.77 0.81
CA ARG A 19 0.79 9.32 0.99
C ARG A 19 1.09 8.07 0.17
N ILE A 20 0.20 7.08 0.17
CA ILE A 20 0.38 5.86 -0.63
C ILE A 20 0.33 6.18 -2.13
N ARG A 21 -0.58 7.05 -2.57
CA ARG A 21 -0.61 7.51 -3.97
C ARG A 21 0.69 8.20 -4.38
N GLN A 22 1.27 9.04 -3.51
CA GLN A 22 2.56 9.68 -3.75
C GLN A 22 3.70 8.67 -3.83
N ALA A 23 3.71 7.64 -2.99
CA ALA A 23 4.68 6.55 -3.07
C ALA A 23 4.58 5.80 -4.40
N LEU A 24 3.36 5.52 -4.87
CA LEU A 24 3.11 4.94 -6.19
C LEU A 24 3.62 5.85 -7.32
N ALA A 25 3.38 7.16 -7.24
CA ALA A 25 3.92 8.14 -8.18
C ALA A 25 5.45 8.13 -8.23
N ALA A 26 6.12 8.05 -7.08
CA ALA A 26 7.58 7.92 -7.02
C ALA A 26 8.10 6.60 -7.64
N LEU A 27 7.26 5.57 -7.73
CA LEU A 27 7.54 4.29 -8.39
C LEU A 27 7.08 4.24 -9.86
N GLY A 28 6.63 5.38 -10.41
CA GLY A 28 6.25 5.56 -11.81
C GLY A 28 4.78 5.27 -12.12
N ASP A 29 3.91 5.14 -11.12
CA ASP A 29 2.46 5.02 -11.32
C ASP A 29 1.78 6.40 -11.38
N HIS A 30 1.01 6.66 -12.43
CA HIS A 30 0.25 7.90 -12.56
C HIS A 30 -1.22 7.67 -12.21
N LEU A 31 -1.51 7.74 -10.91
CA LEU A 31 -2.88 7.61 -10.42
C LEU A 31 -3.61 8.95 -10.46
N PRO A 32 -4.91 8.96 -10.81
CA PRO A 32 -5.69 10.18 -10.85
C PRO A 32 -5.91 10.78 -9.44
N SER A 33 -6.15 12.09 -9.42
CA SER A 33 -6.66 12.81 -8.25
C SER A 33 -8.15 12.56 -8.06
N CYS A 34 -8.50 11.36 -7.58
CA CYS A 34 -9.89 10.89 -7.45
C CYS A 34 -10.34 10.55 -6.01
N LEU A 35 -9.61 10.98 -5.00
CA LEU A 35 -10.05 10.86 -3.61
C LEU A 35 -11.25 11.78 -3.33
N PRO A 36 -12.01 11.53 -2.23
CA PRO A 36 -13.01 12.48 -1.78
C PRO A 36 -12.45 13.91 -1.71
N ASP A 37 -13.29 14.86 -2.13
CA ASP A 37 -13.00 16.30 -2.21
C ASP A 37 -11.94 16.73 -3.23
N GLU A 38 -11.40 15.79 -4.03
CA GLU A 38 -10.53 16.13 -5.16
C GLU A 38 -11.35 16.40 -6.44
N PRO A 39 -10.84 17.20 -7.40
CA PRO A 39 -11.57 17.57 -8.61
C PRO A 39 -12.04 16.37 -9.46
N GLY A 40 -11.36 15.23 -9.36
CA GLY A 40 -11.69 13.99 -10.08
C GLY A 40 -12.37 12.93 -9.21
N ALA A 41 -12.98 13.30 -8.09
CA ALA A 41 -13.59 12.36 -7.14
C ALA A 41 -14.53 11.37 -7.86
N CYS A 42 -14.25 10.06 -7.71
CA CYS A 42 -15.00 9.01 -8.41
C CYS A 42 -16.17 8.43 -7.58
N GLY A 43 -16.46 9.00 -6.42
CA GLY A 43 -17.52 8.56 -5.51
C GLY A 43 -17.15 7.38 -4.60
N GLN A 44 -15.94 6.83 -4.72
CA GLN A 44 -15.43 5.82 -3.79
C GLN A 44 -14.89 6.45 -2.50
N SER A 45 -14.97 5.72 -1.40
CA SER A 45 -14.46 6.19 -0.11
C SER A 45 -12.93 6.17 -0.05
N ALA A 46 -12.34 7.00 0.81
CA ALA A 46 -10.90 6.98 1.08
C ALA A 46 -10.40 5.58 1.47
N ARG A 47 -11.19 4.81 2.26
CA ARG A 47 -10.88 3.42 2.64
C ARG A 47 -10.80 2.48 1.43
N SER A 48 -11.70 2.65 0.45
CA SER A 48 -11.70 1.87 -0.80
C SER A 48 -10.42 2.15 -1.60
N HIS A 49 -10.10 3.44 -1.79
CA HIS A 49 -8.85 3.84 -2.43
C HIS A 49 -7.61 3.36 -1.69
N TYR A 50 -7.58 3.47 -0.37
CA TYR A 50 -6.51 2.99 0.49
C TYR A 50 -6.20 1.51 0.20
N ALA A 51 -7.22 0.66 0.23
CA ALA A 51 -7.06 -0.77 -0.02
C ALA A 51 -6.51 -1.02 -1.44
N SER A 52 -7.06 -0.35 -2.46
CA SER A 52 -6.59 -0.47 -3.83
C SER A 52 -5.14 -0.01 -4.01
N TYR A 53 -4.77 1.13 -3.44
CA TYR A 53 -3.42 1.69 -3.57
C TYR A 53 -2.39 0.88 -2.78
N CYS A 54 -2.72 0.37 -1.59
CA CYS A 54 -1.86 -0.58 -0.88
C CYS A 54 -1.57 -1.84 -1.72
N ALA A 55 -2.60 -2.39 -2.38
CA ALA A 55 -2.44 -3.57 -3.22
C ALA A 55 -1.54 -3.29 -4.43
N GLN A 56 -1.74 -2.15 -5.09
CA GLN A 56 -0.88 -1.71 -6.20
C GLN A 56 0.57 -1.50 -5.75
N LEU A 57 0.79 -0.87 -4.59
CA LEU A 57 2.13 -0.61 -4.06
C LEU A 57 2.87 -1.91 -3.76
N LYS A 58 2.17 -2.90 -3.17
CA LYS A 58 2.71 -4.24 -2.94
C LYS A 58 3.13 -4.90 -4.25
N ALA A 59 2.28 -4.87 -5.28
CA ALA A 59 2.57 -5.46 -6.58
C ALA A 59 3.77 -4.76 -7.27
N ARG A 60 3.81 -3.42 -7.21
CA ARG A 60 4.90 -2.62 -7.77
C ARG A 60 6.24 -2.97 -7.13
N ALA A 61 6.29 -3.13 -5.80
CA ALA A 61 7.49 -3.55 -5.10
C ALA A 61 7.96 -4.95 -5.55
N GLN A 62 7.04 -5.91 -5.67
CA GLN A 62 7.34 -7.26 -6.15
C GLN A 62 7.95 -7.25 -7.57
N VAL A 63 7.32 -6.53 -8.50
CA VAL A 63 7.81 -6.43 -9.89
C VAL A 63 9.22 -5.81 -9.95
N ARG A 64 9.53 -4.80 -9.13
CA ARG A 64 10.89 -4.23 -9.09
C ARG A 64 11.92 -5.24 -8.61
N ILE A 65 11.60 -6.04 -7.60
CA ILE A 65 12.49 -7.11 -7.14
C ILE A 65 12.72 -8.11 -8.27
N GLU A 66 11.65 -8.57 -8.94
CA GLU A 66 11.77 -9.57 -10.01
C GLU A 66 12.49 -9.06 -11.26
N ARG A 67 12.31 -7.78 -11.61
CA ARG A 67 12.85 -7.16 -12.82
C ARG A 67 14.23 -6.56 -12.63
N ASP A 68 14.43 -5.82 -11.54
CA ASP A 68 15.66 -5.06 -11.31
C ASP A 68 16.74 -5.97 -10.67
N LEU A 69 16.35 -7.09 -10.04
CA LEU A 69 17.22 -8.08 -9.39
C LEU A 69 16.80 -9.52 -9.78
N PRO A 70 17.12 -9.97 -11.01
CA PRO A 70 16.61 -11.23 -11.55
C PRO A 70 17.21 -12.48 -10.88
N GLU A 71 18.27 -12.32 -10.09
CA GLU A 71 18.94 -13.42 -9.39
C GLU A 71 18.01 -14.12 -8.37
N PRO A 72 18.12 -15.45 -8.21
CA PRO A 72 17.32 -16.20 -7.25
C PRO A 72 17.44 -15.67 -5.81
N ASP A 73 18.63 -15.23 -5.41
CA ASP A 73 18.92 -14.78 -4.05
C ASP A 73 18.14 -13.52 -3.65
N ALA A 74 17.91 -12.61 -4.59
CA ALA A 74 17.10 -11.41 -4.34
C ALA A 74 15.64 -11.76 -4.05
N ARG A 75 15.07 -12.74 -4.77
CA ARG A 75 13.70 -13.24 -4.55
C ARG A 75 13.56 -13.95 -3.22
N ILE A 76 14.56 -14.77 -2.86
CA ILE A 76 14.60 -15.46 -1.56
C ILE A 76 14.69 -14.42 -0.44
N THR A 77 15.62 -13.47 -0.55
CA THR A 77 15.81 -12.40 0.44
C THR A 77 14.53 -11.59 0.63
N ALA A 78 13.90 -11.16 -0.47
CA ALA A 78 12.65 -10.43 -0.44
C ALA A 78 11.54 -11.18 0.30
N THR A 79 11.39 -12.48 0.01
CA THR A 79 10.39 -13.33 0.66
C THR A 79 10.63 -13.44 2.16
N VAL A 80 11.87 -13.76 2.57
CA VAL A 80 12.25 -13.88 3.99
C VAL A 80 12.04 -12.58 4.74
N VAL A 81 12.44 -11.45 4.16
CA VAL A 81 12.28 -10.12 4.77
C VAL A 81 10.81 -9.75 4.88
N TYR A 82 10.02 -9.97 3.82
CA TYR A 82 8.58 -9.69 3.79
C TYR A 82 7.85 -10.49 4.87
N ASP A 83 8.04 -11.81 4.92
CA ASP A 83 7.35 -12.69 5.87
C ASP A 83 7.74 -12.36 7.31
N SER A 84 9.02 -12.10 7.55
CA SER A 84 9.50 -11.67 8.87
C SER A 84 8.88 -10.35 9.31
N HIS A 85 8.80 -9.36 8.42
CA HIS A 85 8.15 -8.07 8.72
C HIS A 85 6.65 -8.23 8.95
N LEU A 86 5.97 -8.98 8.08
CA LEU A 86 4.52 -9.22 8.18
C LEU A 86 4.18 -9.91 9.49
N GLN A 87 4.96 -10.90 9.90
CA GLN A 87 4.79 -11.58 11.17
C GLN A 87 4.99 -10.62 12.35
N ARG A 88 6.05 -9.81 12.34
CA ARG A 88 6.29 -8.79 13.38
C ARG A 88 5.16 -7.77 13.47
N MET A 89 4.63 -7.31 12.35
CA MET A 89 3.51 -6.37 12.34
C MET A 89 2.25 -7.03 12.91
N ARG A 90 1.96 -8.27 12.54
CA ARG A 90 0.81 -9.03 13.06
C ARG A 90 0.91 -9.32 14.56
N THR A 91 2.10 -9.55 15.09
CA THR A 91 2.28 -9.78 16.53
C THR A 91 2.26 -8.50 17.34
N ARG A 92 2.67 -7.36 16.78
CA ARG A 92 2.51 -6.03 17.41
C ARG A 92 1.07 -5.49 17.38
N LEU A 93 0.26 -5.99 16.45
CA LEU A 93 -1.18 -5.69 16.35
C LEU A 93 -2.05 -6.62 17.22
N ARG A 94 -1.43 -7.56 17.96
CA ARG A 94 -2.09 -8.41 18.97
C ARG A 94 -1.82 -7.85 20.36
#